data_AF-A0A7X7AQJ4-F1
#
_entry.id   AF-A0A7X7AQJ4-F1
#
_cell.length_a   1.000
_cell.length_b   1.000
_cell.length_c   1.000
_cell.angle_alpha   90.00
_cell.angle_beta   90.00
_cell.angle_gamma   90.00
#
_symmetry.space_group_name_H-M   'P 1'
#
loop_
_entity.id
_entity.type
_entity.pdbx_description
1 polymer ?
#
loop_
_entity_poly.entity_id
_entity_poly.type
_entity_poly.pdbx_seq_one_letter_code
_entity_poly.pdbx_strand_id
1 'polypeptide(L)'
;GIVTSLDMASVSEDRAAGKADWDLILQRVLPYVDFFVPSAEELGFMLDREKYHNWQQKAADTDVISVLDIEHDIKPMADKAQEYGAGTVLIKSGAKGMYCKTAAQSIMDKIAVRLNVNLDDWGNRQHFEYSYKPDRILSGTGAGDTSIAAFLCSILQGNSFERTLQYTVGTGASCLEAYDALGGLRTFAELEQKIQAGWEKNIV
;
A
#
# COMPACT_ATOMS: atom_id res chain seq x y z
N GLY A 1 10.84 5.32 -21.33
CA GLY A 1 11.13 4.19 -20.43
C GLY A 1 9.83 3.54 -20.01
N ILE A 2 9.88 2.34 -19.43
CA ILE A 2 8.70 1.67 -18.86
C ILE A 2 8.37 2.27 -17.49
N VAL A 3 7.13 2.07 -17.02
CA VAL A 3 6.73 2.40 -15.65
C VAL A 3 6.92 1.19 -14.76
N THR A 4 7.43 1.40 -13.55
CA THR A 4 7.84 0.33 -12.63
C THR A 4 7.01 0.36 -11.35
N SER A 5 6.47 -0.81 -10.97
CA SER A 5 5.87 -1.03 -9.66
C SER A 5 6.75 -2.03 -8.90
N LEU A 6 7.09 -1.72 -7.65
CA LEU A 6 7.87 -2.59 -6.78
C LEU A 6 7.08 -2.88 -5.51
N ASP A 7 6.71 -4.14 -5.35
CA ASP A 7 6.26 -4.67 -4.06
C ASP A 7 7.42 -5.33 -3.33
N MET A 8 7.35 -5.32 -2.01
CA MET A 8 8.30 -6.00 -1.15
C MET A 8 7.73 -7.32 -0.67
N ALA A 9 8.63 -8.21 -0.28
CA ALA A 9 8.28 -9.43 0.41
C ALA A 9 9.00 -9.43 1.76
N SER A 10 8.32 -9.97 2.77
CA SER A 10 8.92 -10.21 4.07
C SER A 10 10.15 -11.10 3.95
N VAL A 11 11.22 -10.73 4.64
CA VAL A 11 12.49 -11.45 4.64
C VAL A 11 12.83 -11.91 6.05
N SER A 12 13.26 -13.16 6.18
CA SER A 12 13.69 -13.70 7.48
C SER A 12 15.04 -13.10 7.87
N GLU A 13 15.12 -12.53 9.07
CA GLU A 13 16.28 -11.78 9.59
C GLU A 13 17.58 -12.61 9.65
N ASP A 14 17.46 -13.92 9.89
CA ASP A 14 18.59 -14.84 9.99
C ASP A 14 19.22 -15.19 8.63
N ARG A 15 18.53 -14.91 7.53
CA ARG A 15 18.95 -15.21 6.15
C ARG A 15 19.78 -14.08 5.54
N ALA A 16 20.47 -14.38 4.43
CA ALA A 16 21.30 -13.40 3.73
C ALA A 16 20.52 -12.14 3.32
N ALA A 17 19.29 -12.32 2.80
CA ALA A 17 18.42 -11.20 2.47
C ALA A 17 18.03 -10.38 3.72
N GLY A 18 17.79 -11.04 4.84
CA GLY A 18 17.49 -10.39 6.12
C GLY A 18 18.68 -9.67 6.76
N LYS A 19 19.91 -9.88 6.29
CA LYS A 19 21.13 -9.20 6.79
C LYS A 19 21.68 -8.15 5.83
N ALA A 20 21.03 -7.98 4.69
CA ALA A 20 21.43 -6.98 3.71
C ALA A 20 21.23 -5.55 4.25
N ASP A 21 22.02 -4.62 3.71
CA ASP A 21 21.88 -3.19 3.94
C ASP A 21 20.71 -2.65 3.12
N TRP A 22 19.50 -2.86 3.64
CA TRP A 22 18.25 -2.47 2.99
C TRP A 22 18.12 -0.96 2.81
N ASP A 23 18.69 -0.18 3.72
CA ASP A 23 18.71 1.27 3.61
C ASP A 23 19.47 1.70 2.34
N LEU A 24 20.70 1.19 2.15
CA LEU A 24 21.48 1.45 0.94
C LEU A 24 20.84 0.87 -0.32
N ILE A 25 20.23 -0.32 -0.24
CA ILE A 25 19.54 -0.94 -1.38
C ILE A 25 18.38 -0.06 -1.84
N LEU A 26 17.52 0.37 -0.92
CA LEU A 26 16.36 1.20 -1.24
C LEU A 26 16.78 2.58 -1.76
N GLN A 27 17.82 3.20 -1.19
CA GLN A 27 18.40 4.45 -1.73
C GLN A 27 18.82 4.33 -3.21
N ARG A 28 19.29 3.14 -3.62
CA ARG A 28 19.75 2.91 -5.01
C ARG A 28 18.63 2.48 -5.95
N VAL A 29 17.59 1.84 -5.44
CA VAL A 29 16.50 1.26 -6.24
C VAL A 29 15.35 2.25 -6.41
N LEU A 30 14.92 2.91 -5.34
CA LEU A 30 13.72 3.76 -5.35
C LEU A 30 13.76 4.94 -6.35
N PRO A 31 14.91 5.53 -6.75
CA PRO A 31 14.94 6.52 -7.82
C PRO A 31 14.43 6.02 -9.18
N TYR A 32 14.34 4.69 -9.36
CA TYR A 32 13.86 4.04 -10.57
C TYR A 32 12.48 3.39 -10.40
N VAL A 33 11.80 3.64 -9.27
CA VAL A 33 10.50 3.05 -8.92
C VAL A 33 9.41 4.11 -8.98
N ASP A 34 8.44 3.92 -9.87
CA ASP A 34 7.31 4.85 -10.00
C ASP A 34 6.23 4.60 -8.94
N PHE A 35 5.95 3.33 -8.63
CA PHE A 35 5.02 2.92 -7.57
C PHE A 35 5.71 1.94 -6.61
N PHE A 36 6.02 2.38 -5.39
CA PHE A 36 6.55 1.56 -4.33
C PHE A 36 5.42 1.18 -3.37
N VAL A 37 5.11 -0.12 -3.25
CA VAL A 37 3.86 -0.59 -2.64
C VAL A 37 4.04 -1.56 -1.45
N PRO A 38 4.97 -1.31 -0.50
CA PRO A 38 5.33 -2.25 0.57
C PRO A 38 4.25 -2.35 1.67
N SER A 39 4.37 -3.32 2.57
CA SER A 39 3.67 -3.28 3.85
C SER A 39 4.42 -2.44 4.89
N ALA A 40 3.70 -1.97 5.92
CA ALA A 40 4.30 -1.24 7.03
C ALA A 40 5.36 -2.08 7.78
N GLU A 41 5.12 -3.37 7.94
CA GLU A 41 6.05 -4.30 8.58
C GLU A 41 7.33 -4.51 7.76
N GLU A 42 7.19 -4.70 6.43
CA GLU A 42 8.32 -4.84 5.52
C GLU A 42 9.18 -3.59 5.53
N LEU A 43 8.55 -2.42 5.40
CA LEU A 43 9.27 -1.17 5.35
C LEU A 43 9.91 -0.82 6.69
N GLY A 44 9.23 -1.13 7.81
CA GLY A 44 9.78 -1.02 9.15
C GLY A 44 11.03 -1.89 9.30
N PHE A 45 10.95 -3.17 8.96
CA PHE A 45 12.10 -4.07 9.02
C PHE A 45 13.27 -3.57 8.16
N MET A 46 12.98 -3.06 6.96
CA MET A 46 14.01 -2.64 5.99
C MET A 46 14.65 -1.29 6.30
N LEU A 47 13.89 -0.31 6.78
CA LEU A 47 14.36 1.07 6.99
C LEU A 47 14.62 1.42 8.46
N ASP A 48 14.04 0.69 9.41
CA ASP A 48 14.12 0.96 10.85
C ASP A 48 13.88 -0.31 11.69
N ARG A 49 14.90 -1.19 11.74
CA ARG A 49 14.82 -2.47 12.47
C ARG A 49 14.49 -2.32 13.94
N GLU A 50 15.04 -1.30 14.58
CA GLU A 50 14.78 -1.07 16.01
C GLU A 50 13.29 -0.78 16.23
N LYS A 51 12.71 0.09 15.40
CA LYS A 51 11.28 0.39 15.46
C LYS A 51 10.41 -0.81 15.15
N TYR A 52 10.77 -1.62 14.14
CA TYR A 52 10.08 -2.87 13.84
C TYR A 52 10.07 -3.83 15.04
N HIS A 53 11.23 -4.05 15.67
CA HIS A 53 11.35 -4.88 16.87
C HIS A 53 10.55 -4.33 18.05
N ASN A 54 10.50 -3.00 18.21
CA ASN A 54 9.67 -2.35 19.21
C ASN A 54 8.18 -2.55 18.94
N TRP A 55 7.73 -2.54 17.68
CA TRP A 55 6.33 -2.83 17.36
C TRP A 55 5.99 -4.29 17.67
N GLN A 56 6.86 -5.24 17.34
CA GLN A 56 6.66 -6.65 17.68
C GLN A 56 6.53 -6.85 19.19
N GLN A 57 7.38 -6.20 20.00
CA GLN A 57 7.30 -6.26 21.45
C GLN A 57 6.00 -5.65 22.00
N LYS A 58 5.56 -4.51 21.44
CA LYS A 58 4.30 -3.86 21.84
C LYS A 58 3.07 -4.68 21.47
N ALA A 59 3.08 -5.31 20.29
CA ALA A 59 2.00 -6.14 19.81
C ALA A 59 1.89 -7.45 20.61
N ALA A 60 3.01 -7.96 21.13
CA ALA A 60 3.07 -9.23 21.85
C ALA A 60 2.43 -10.37 21.03
N ASP A 61 1.30 -10.91 21.48
CA ASP A 61 0.57 -11.99 20.79
C ASP A 61 -0.49 -11.48 19.80
N THR A 62 -0.59 -10.16 19.61
CA THR A 62 -1.53 -9.53 18.67
C THR A 62 -0.83 -9.14 17.36
N ASP A 63 -1.63 -8.76 16.36
CA ASP A 63 -1.12 -8.29 15.07
C ASP A 63 -0.35 -6.97 15.24
N VAL A 64 0.88 -6.89 14.70
CA VAL A 64 1.73 -5.70 14.69
C VAL A 64 0.99 -4.48 14.15
N ILE A 65 0.16 -4.67 13.12
CA ILE A 65 -0.61 -3.60 12.52
C ILE A 65 -1.51 -2.91 13.55
N SER A 66 -2.02 -3.63 14.56
CA SER A 66 -2.95 -3.09 15.56
C SER A 66 -2.34 -1.98 16.41
N VAL A 67 -1.02 -2.01 16.63
CA VAL A 67 -0.28 -1.05 17.48
C VAL A 67 0.36 0.10 16.70
N LEU A 68 0.26 0.10 15.37
CA LEU A 68 0.85 1.15 14.53
C LEU A 68 0.03 2.45 14.57
N ASP A 69 0.75 3.56 14.70
CA ASP A 69 0.22 4.91 14.58
C ASP A 69 0.48 5.51 13.18
N ILE A 70 -0.54 6.11 12.58
CA ILE A 70 -0.43 6.63 11.21
C ILE A 70 0.58 7.78 11.15
N GLU A 71 0.57 8.69 12.11
CA GLU A 71 1.38 9.91 12.12
C GLU A 71 2.84 9.63 12.52
N HIS A 72 3.04 8.77 13.52
CA HIS A 72 4.36 8.54 14.12
C HIS A 72 5.07 7.30 13.55
N ASP A 73 4.32 6.31 13.04
CA ASP A 73 4.88 5.08 12.50
C ASP A 73 4.92 5.10 10.96
N ILE A 74 3.78 5.32 10.32
CA ILE A 74 3.61 5.12 8.87
C ILE A 74 4.13 6.30 8.05
N LYS A 75 3.71 7.53 8.37
CA LYS A 75 4.12 8.73 7.60
C LYS A 75 5.64 8.90 7.50
N PRO A 76 6.44 8.75 8.59
CA PRO A 76 7.88 8.92 8.50
C PRO A 76 8.56 7.90 7.58
N MET A 77 8.02 6.68 7.49
CA MET A 77 8.54 5.68 6.54
C MET A 77 8.22 6.05 5.09
N ALA A 78 7.03 6.57 4.83
CA ALA A 78 6.66 7.06 3.49
C ALA A 78 7.51 8.26 3.09
N ASP A 79 7.79 9.17 4.02
CA ASP A 79 8.68 10.32 3.82
C ASP A 79 10.07 9.84 3.43
N LYS A 80 10.66 8.93 4.19
CA LYS A 80 11.99 8.36 3.91
C LYS A 80 12.05 7.64 2.56
N ALA A 81 11.04 6.84 2.23
CA ALA A 81 10.97 6.17 0.92
C ALA A 81 10.83 7.16 -0.24
N GLN A 82 10.11 8.27 -0.04
CA GLN A 82 9.99 9.33 -1.04
C GLN A 82 11.27 10.18 -1.16
N GLU A 83 11.97 10.45 -0.06
CA GLU A 83 13.30 11.08 -0.05
C GLU A 83 14.32 10.25 -0.87
N TYR A 84 14.18 8.93 -0.85
CA TYR A 84 14.97 8.01 -1.68
C TYR A 84 14.57 8.01 -3.16
N GLY A 85 13.51 8.73 -3.54
CA GLY A 85 13.18 9.00 -4.94
C GLY A 85 11.99 8.22 -5.50
N ALA A 86 11.23 7.49 -4.68
CA ALA A 86 10.03 6.81 -5.13
C ALA A 86 8.98 7.82 -5.66
N GLY A 87 8.39 7.52 -6.82
CA GLY A 87 7.35 8.38 -7.43
C GLY A 87 6.06 8.45 -6.61
N THR A 88 5.58 7.29 -6.16
CA THR A 88 4.45 7.13 -5.25
C THR A 88 4.76 6.03 -4.26
N VAL A 89 4.40 6.23 -3.00
CA VAL A 89 4.55 5.26 -1.91
C VAL A 89 3.17 4.88 -1.39
N LEU A 90 2.78 3.62 -1.51
CA LEU A 90 1.54 3.06 -0.97
C LEU A 90 1.88 2.01 0.10
N ILE A 91 1.75 2.38 1.38
CA ILE A 91 2.05 1.50 2.50
C ILE A 91 0.78 0.76 2.91
N LYS A 92 0.83 -0.58 2.81
CA LYS A 92 -0.23 -1.49 3.27
C LYS A 92 -0.19 -1.61 4.79
N SER A 93 -1.33 -1.41 5.45
CA SER A 93 -1.47 -1.51 6.92
C SER A 93 -2.64 -2.42 7.30
N GLY A 94 -2.73 -3.58 6.64
CA GLY A 94 -3.69 -4.64 6.94
C GLY A 94 -5.12 -4.15 7.15
N ALA A 95 -5.75 -4.58 8.25
CA ALA A 95 -7.12 -4.21 8.59
C ALA A 95 -7.32 -2.71 8.87
N LYS A 96 -6.28 -1.91 9.13
CA LYS A 96 -6.43 -0.46 9.30
C LYS A 96 -6.68 0.24 7.95
N GLY A 97 -6.09 -0.26 6.87
CA GLY A 97 -6.17 0.37 5.56
C GLY A 97 -4.79 0.60 4.95
N MET A 98 -4.61 1.73 4.26
CA MET A 98 -3.40 2.02 3.51
C MET A 98 -3.08 3.51 3.51
N TYR A 99 -1.79 3.84 3.57
CA TYR A 99 -1.31 5.21 3.42
C TYR A 99 -0.70 5.41 2.04
N CYS A 100 -1.13 6.45 1.32
CA CYS A 100 -0.59 6.81 0.02
C CYS A 100 0.04 8.20 0.06
N LYS A 101 1.25 8.32 -0.48
CA LYS A 101 1.97 9.57 -0.67
C LYS A 101 2.56 9.64 -2.07
N THR A 102 2.36 10.76 -2.75
CA THR A 102 2.80 10.96 -4.14
C THR A 102 3.84 12.06 -4.24
N ALA A 103 4.72 11.96 -5.23
CA ALA A 103 5.73 12.98 -5.50
C ALA A 103 5.10 14.25 -6.07
N ALA A 104 5.93 15.27 -6.33
CA ALA A 104 5.49 16.50 -6.98
C ALA A 104 4.76 16.21 -8.31
N GLN A 105 3.82 17.08 -8.69
CA GLN A 105 3.03 16.92 -9.92
C GLN A 105 3.93 16.72 -11.15
N SER A 106 5.07 17.40 -11.23
CA SER A 106 6.03 17.26 -12.34
C SER A 106 6.64 15.86 -12.48
N ILE A 107 6.67 15.04 -11.41
CA ILE A 107 7.03 13.62 -11.46
C ILE A 107 5.83 12.80 -11.89
N MET A 108 4.64 13.08 -11.34
CA MET A 108 3.40 12.40 -11.71
C MET A 108 3.08 12.57 -13.21
N ASP A 109 3.30 13.76 -13.78
CA ASP A 109 3.13 14.03 -15.21
C ASP A 109 4.05 13.15 -16.07
N LYS A 110 5.28 12.91 -15.64
CA LYS A 110 6.22 12.01 -16.35
C LYS A 110 5.78 10.55 -16.28
N ILE A 111 5.13 10.14 -15.19
CA ILE A 111 4.52 8.81 -15.06
C ILE A 111 3.29 8.71 -15.98
N ALA A 112 2.41 9.72 -15.93
CA ALA A 112 1.19 9.82 -16.73
C ALA A 112 1.47 9.72 -18.23
N VAL A 113 2.47 10.46 -18.73
CA VAL A 113 2.90 10.40 -20.14
C VAL A 113 3.36 9.00 -20.54
N ARG A 114 4.11 8.30 -19.67
CA ARG A 114 4.60 6.94 -19.96
C ARG A 114 3.48 5.88 -19.93
N LEU A 115 2.46 6.08 -19.10
CA LEU A 115 1.28 5.19 -19.01
C LEU A 115 0.18 5.56 -20.01
N ASN A 116 0.22 6.75 -20.61
CA ASN A 116 -0.87 7.31 -21.40
C ASN A 116 -2.21 7.38 -20.61
N VAL A 117 -2.13 7.91 -19.38
CA VAL A 117 -3.27 8.12 -18.48
C VAL A 117 -3.31 9.57 -17.99
N ASN A 118 -4.40 9.95 -17.31
CA ASN A 118 -4.49 11.23 -16.62
C ASN A 118 -4.17 11.06 -15.13
N LEU A 119 -3.15 11.77 -14.63
CA LEU A 119 -2.81 11.87 -13.20
C LEU A 119 -2.79 13.35 -12.75
N ASP A 120 -3.69 14.16 -13.29
CA ASP A 120 -3.91 15.53 -12.86
C ASP A 120 -4.29 15.52 -11.38
N ASP A 121 -3.76 16.48 -10.62
CA ASP A 121 -4.04 16.65 -9.19
C ASP A 121 -3.53 15.50 -8.28
N TRP A 122 -2.73 14.57 -8.83
CA TRP A 122 -2.06 13.54 -8.03
C TRP A 122 -0.83 14.07 -7.30
N GLY A 123 -0.25 15.21 -7.66
CA GLY A 123 0.99 15.70 -7.10
C GLY A 123 0.90 16.14 -5.63
N ASN A 124 1.91 15.80 -4.83
CA ASN A 124 2.03 16.16 -3.41
C ASN A 124 0.83 15.72 -2.55
N ARG A 125 0.15 14.64 -2.94
CA ARG A 125 -0.96 14.05 -2.19
C ARG A 125 -0.44 13.20 -1.05
N GLN A 126 -1.18 13.21 0.04
CA GLN A 126 -0.97 12.38 1.21
C GLN A 126 -2.33 12.01 1.77
N HIS A 127 -2.63 10.71 1.89
CA HIS A 127 -3.94 10.26 2.35
C HIS A 127 -3.85 8.91 3.03
N PHE A 128 -4.55 8.76 4.14
CA PHE A 128 -4.80 7.46 4.75
C PHE A 128 -6.22 7.03 4.41
N GLU A 129 -6.33 5.93 3.67
CA GLU A 129 -7.62 5.34 3.32
C GLU A 129 -7.90 4.15 4.24
N TYR A 130 -8.89 4.31 5.13
CA TYR A 130 -9.34 3.23 6.00
C TYR A 130 -9.91 2.07 5.21
N SER A 131 -9.61 0.84 5.63
CA SER A 131 -10.15 -0.36 5.00
C SER A 131 -11.67 -0.46 5.19
N TYR A 132 -12.33 -1.18 4.29
CA TYR A 132 -13.73 -1.55 4.49
C TYR A 132 -13.86 -2.79 5.36
N LYS A 133 -14.94 -2.86 6.15
CA LYS A 133 -15.28 -4.02 6.96
C LYS A 133 -15.86 -5.11 6.04
N PRO A 134 -15.17 -6.25 5.87
CA PRO A 134 -15.71 -7.33 5.06
C PRO A 134 -16.91 -7.98 5.75
N ASP A 135 -17.82 -8.56 4.97
CA ASP A 135 -19.02 -9.23 5.52
C ASP A 135 -18.65 -10.46 6.37
N ARG A 136 -17.49 -11.06 6.08
CA ARG A 136 -16.86 -12.16 6.81
C ARG A 136 -15.37 -12.20 6.52
N ILE A 137 -14.59 -12.80 7.41
CA ILE A 137 -13.16 -13.06 7.18
C ILE A 137 -12.98 -14.57 7.10
N LEU A 138 -12.61 -15.07 5.91
CA LEU A 138 -12.30 -16.48 5.67
C LEU A 138 -10.79 -16.72 5.55
N SER A 139 -10.07 -15.83 4.86
CA SER A 139 -8.64 -15.97 4.60
C SER A 139 -8.00 -14.61 4.30
N GLY A 140 -6.76 -14.39 4.76
CA GLY A 140 -5.95 -13.22 4.38
C GLY A 140 -5.18 -13.38 3.07
N THR A 141 -5.20 -14.58 2.49
CA THR A 141 -4.37 -14.95 1.34
C THR A 141 -4.66 -14.07 0.12
N GLY A 142 -3.65 -13.37 -0.37
CA GLY A 142 -3.73 -12.55 -1.58
C GLY A 142 -4.41 -11.19 -1.40
N ALA A 143 -4.83 -10.81 -0.18
CA ALA A 143 -5.46 -9.51 0.05
C ALA A 143 -4.53 -8.34 -0.33
N GLY A 144 -3.23 -8.45 -0.04
CA GLY A 144 -2.23 -7.46 -0.45
C GLY A 144 -2.05 -7.40 -1.96
N ASP A 145 -1.85 -8.54 -2.61
CA ASP A 145 -1.63 -8.65 -4.06
C ASP A 145 -2.83 -8.11 -4.86
N THR A 146 -4.04 -8.49 -4.46
CA THR A 146 -5.29 -8.05 -5.10
C THR A 146 -5.53 -6.56 -4.89
N SER A 147 -5.18 -6.02 -3.72
CA SER A 147 -5.20 -4.56 -3.48
C SER A 147 -4.23 -3.84 -4.42
N ILE A 148 -2.98 -4.29 -4.53
CA ILE A 148 -1.99 -3.69 -5.44
C ILE A 148 -2.47 -3.78 -6.90
N ALA A 149 -3.02 -4.92 -7.32
CA ALA A 149 -3.57 -5.09 -8.65
C ALA A 149 -4.72 -4.09 -8.90
N ALA A 150 -5.61 -3.88 -7.92
CA ALA A 150 -6.68 -2.90 -8.00
C ALA A 150 -6.15 -1.45 -8.07
N PHE A 151 -5.12 -1.11 -7.29
CA PHE A 151 -4.46 0.19 -7.34
C PHE A 151 -3.93 0.50 -8.75
N LEU A 152 -3.13 -0.41 -9.30
CA LEU A 152 -2.55 -0.26 -10.64
C LEU A 152 -3.62 -0.26 -11.74
N CYS A 153 -4.61 -1.15 -11.64
CA CYS A 153 -5.72 -1.21 -12.59
C CYS A 153 -6.56 0.08 -12.57
N SER A 154 -6.81 0.65 -11.40
CA SER A 154 -7.59 1.86 -11.25
C SER A 154 -6.89 3.08 -11.86
N ILE A 155 -5.57 3.18 -11.70
CA ILE A 155 -4.72 4.18 -12.38
C ILE A 155 -4.79 4.01 -13.89
N LEU A 156 -4.64 2.78 -14.40
CA LEU A 156 -4.70 2.50 -15.84
C LEU A 156 -6.06 2.82 -16.46
N GLN A 157 -7.13 2.80 -15.66
CA GLN A 157 -8.47 3.22 -16.07
C GLN A 157 -8.75 4.72 -15.90
N GLY A 158 -7.77 5.51 -15.43
CA GLY A 158 -7.90 6.95 -15.28
C GLY A 158 -8.83 7.38 -14.16
N ASN A 159 -8.97 6.57 -13.10
CA ASN A 159 -9.74 6.97 -11.92
C ASN A 159 -9.02 8.07 -11.13
N SER A 160 -9.78 8.85 -10.34
CA SER A 160 -9.20 9.84 -9.44
C SER A 160 -8.35 9.20 -8.34
N PHE A 161 -7.52 10.01 -7.69
CA PHE A 161 -6.69 9.58 -6.55
C PHE A 161 -7.54 8.93 -5.44
N GLU A 162 -8.60 9.60 -5.00
CA GLU A 162 -9.47 9.12 -3.92
C GLU A 162 -10.18 7.83 -4.32
N ARG A 163 -10.69 7.76 -5.56
CA ARG A 163 -11.41 6.59 -6.04
C ARG A 163 -10.48 5.39 -6.20
N THR A 164 -9.25 5.63 -6.64
CA THR A 164 -8.21 4.62 -6.72
C THR A 164 -7.97 3.98 -5.37
N LEU A 165 -7.78 4.78 -4.32
CA LEU A 165 -7.56 4.26 -2.97
C LEU A 165 -8.77 3.50 -2.43
N GLN A 166 -9.99 4.01 -2.66
CA GLN A 166 -11.22 3.32 -2.29
C GLN A 166 -11.36 1.94 -2.95
N TYR A 167 -11.11 1.84 -4.26
CA TYR A 167 -11.12 0.54 -4.94
C TYR A 167 -9.99 -0.38 -4.45
N THR A 168 -8.83 0.19 -4.15
CA THR A 168 -7.69 -0.56 -3.61
C THR A 168 -8.07 -1.25 -2.29
N VAL A 169 -8.56 -0.50 -1.30
CA VAL A 169 -8.96 -1.07 0.00
C VAL A 169 -10.24 -1.91 -0.09
N GLY A 170 -11.15 -1.59 -1.02
CA GLY A 170 -12.38 -2.35 -1.27
C GLY A 170 -12.11 -3.73 -1.88
N THR A 171 -11.15 -3.82 -2.79
CA THR A 171 -10.70 -5.10 -3.33
C THR A 171 -10.04 -5.94 -2.24
N GLY A 172 -9.15 -5.36 -1.43
CA GLY A 172 -8.54 -6.04 -0.29
C GLY A 172 -9.58 -6.62 0.67
N ALA A 173 -10.58 -5.82 1.06
CA ALA A 173 -11.67 -6.26 1.92
C ALA A 173 -12.51 -7.39 1.27
N SER A 174 -12.82 -7.27 -0.03
CA SER A 174 -13.58 -8.30 -0.74
C SER A 174 -12.84 -9.63 -0.84
N CYS A 175 -11.51 -9.58 -1.02
CA CYS A 175 -10.64 -10.76 -1.06
C CYS A 175 -10.74 -11.59 0.23
N LEU A 176 -10.91 -10.94 1.39
CA LEU A 176 -11.01 -11.62 2.68
C LEU A 176 -12.26 -12.50 2.82
N GLU A 177 -13.29 -12.27 2.00
CA GLU A 177 -14.57 -12.97 2.07
C GLU A 177 -14.53 -14.36 1.37
N ALA A 178 -13.40 -14.74 0.78
CA ALA A 178 -13.17 -16.03 0.12
C ALA A 178 -11.96 -16.78 0.72
N TYR A 179 -11.85 -18.09 0.45
CA TYR A 179 -10.72 -18.91 0.93
C TYR A 179 -9.46 -18.75 0.09
N ASP A 180 -9.63 -18.40 -1.18
CA ASP A 180 -8.55 -18.16 -2.15
C ASP A 180 -8.48 -16.69 -2.57
N ALA A 181 -7.40 -16.32 -3.25
CA ALA A 181 -7.10 -14.94 -3.61
C ALA A 181 -8.00 -14.36 -4.73
N LEU A 182 -8.79 -15.18 -5.42
CA LEU A 182 -9.51 -14.75 -6.63
C LEU A 182 -11.04 -14.82 -6.47
N GLY A 183 -11.56 -15.75 -5.67
CA GLY A 183 -12.99 -16.00 -5.51
C GLY A 183 -13.75 -14.85 -4.83
N GLY A 184 -13.03 -13.98 -4.11
CA GLY A 184 -13.60 -12.78 -3.48
C GLY A 184 -13.50 -11.51 -4.33
N LEU A 185 -12.89 -11.58 -5.51
CA LEU A 185 -12.72 -10.40 -6.36
C LEU A 185 -14.06 -9.89 -6.90
N ARG A 186 -14.23 -8.57 -6.82
CA ARG A 186 -15.36 -7.82 -7.35
C ARG A 186 -14.90 -6.92 -8.48
N THR A 187 -15.76 -6.68 -9.45
CA THR A 187 -15.56 -5.63 -10.44
C THR A 187 -15.60 -4.25 -9.77
N PHE A 188 -14.98 -3.24 -10.38
CA PHE A 188 -15.08 -1.86 -9.85
C PHE A 188 -16.52 -1.33 -9.82
N ALA A 189 -17.38 -1.77 -10.74
CA ALA A 189 -18.81 -1.42 -10.70
C ALA A 189 -19.51 -1.98 -9.46
N GLU A 190 -19.21 -3.22 -9.06
CA GLU A 190 -19.76 -3.82 -7.83
C GLU A 190 -19.17 -3.16 -6.58
N LEU A 191 -17.87 -2.84 -6.57
CA LEU A 191 -17.25 -2.09 -5.48
C LEU A 191 -17.90 -0.71 -5.33
N GLU A 192 -18.10 0.01 -6.44
CA GLU A 192 -18.75 1.32 -6.44
C GLU A 192 -20.17 1.24 -5.85
N GLN A 193 -20.95 0.22 -6.22
CA GLN A 193 -22.27 0.00 -5.63
C GLN A 193 -22.21 -0.22 -4.12
N LYS A 194 -21.28 -1.05 -3.62
CA LYS A 194 -21.11 -1.24 -2.16
C LYS A 194 -20.73 0.07 -1.48
N ILE A 195 -19.77 0.80 -2.04
CA ILE A 195 -19.29 2.08 -1.49
C ILE A 195 -20.43 3.10 -1.43
N GLN A 196 -21.20 3.26 -2.51
CA GLN A 196 -22.36 4.17 -2.56
C GLN A 196 -23.50 3.74 -1.63
N ALA A 197 -23.65 2.44 -1.38
CA ALA A 197 -24.60 1.89 -0.41
C ALA A 197 -24.14 2.08 1.06
N GLY A 198 -23.01 2.73 1.29
CA GLY A 198 -22.50 3.04 2.63
C GLY A 198 -21.70 1.91 3.27
N TRP A 199 -20.87 1.21 2.49
CA TRP A 199 -19.99 0.16 3.01
C TRP A 199 -19.16 0.67 4.21
N GLU A 200 -19.38 0.06 5.37
CA GLU A 200 -18.76 0.43 6.64
C GLU A 200 -17.22 0.36 6.57
N LYS A 201 -16.54 1.37 7.12
CA LYS A 201 -15.08 1.43 7.21
C LYS A 201 -14.59 1.10 8.62
N ASN A 202 -13.41 0.49 8.71
CA ASN A 202 -12.71 0.20 9.96
C ASN A 202 -12.00 1.47 10.47
N ILE A 203 -12.77 2.40 11.04
CA ILE A 203 -12.26 3.70 11.57
C ILE A 203 -11.80 3.58 13.05
N VAL A 204 -12.01 2.41 13.67
CA VAL A 204 -11.78 2.16 15.10
C VAL A 204 -10.35 1.69 15.37
#